data_AF-K2H4E3-F1
#
_entry.id   AF-K2H4E3-F1
#
_cell.length_a   1.000
_cell.length_b   1.000
_cell.length_c   1.000
_cell.angle_alpha   90.00
_cell.angle_beta   90.00
_cell.angle_gamma   90.00
#
_symmetry.space_group_name_H-M   'P 1'
#
loop_
_entity.id
_entity.type
_entity.pdbx_description
1 polymer ?
#
loop_
_entity_poly.entity_id
_entity_poly.type
_entity_poly.pdbx_seq_one_letter_code
_entity_poly.pdbx_strand_id
1 'polypeptide(L)'
;MPSKRSVGMLSFFILIVGLVFLGVYIFTGDSFIDDGITMPLGFIFLALSFVLSLFSRKDKFGRVPLFVFPIIAVIYLLFFGIISLFWNTS
;
A
#
# COMPACT_ATOMS: atom_id res chain seq x y z
N MET A 1 26.13 -2.34 7.56
CA MET A 1 24.92 -1.53 7.35
C MET A 1 24.54 -1.62 5.88
N PRO A 2 23.30 -2.02 5.52
CA PRO A 2 22.85 -1.98 4.14
C PRO A 2 23.00 -0.55 3.61
N SER A 3 23.50 -0.41 2.37
CA SER A 3 23.66 0.92 1.77
C SER A 3 22.28 1.59 1.65
N LYS A 4 22.19 2.90 1.87
CA LYS A 4 20.91 3.64 1.78
C LYS A 4 20.18 3.43 0.44
N ARG A 5 20.93 3.11 -0.62
CA ARG A 5 20.44 2.75 -1.96
C ARG A 5 19.78 1.37 -2.00
N SER A 6 20.34 0.38 -1.29
CA SER A 6 19.75 -0.96 -1.13
C SER A 6 18.40 -0.89 -0.40
N VAL A 7 18.32 -0.07 0.66
CA VAL A 7 17.06 0.17 1.39
C VAL A 7 16.01 0.85 0.51
N GLY A 8 16.42 1.83 -0.31
CA GLY A 8 15.52 2.51 -1.25
C GLY A 8 14.90 1.56 -2.28
N MET A 9 15.73 0.73 -2.93
CA MET A 9 15.23 -0.29 -3.86
C MET A 9 14.32 -1.31 -3.18
N LEU A 10 14.68 -1.78 -1.99
CA LEU A 10 13.87 -2.74 -1.24
C LEU A 10 12.51 -2.14 -0.86
N SER A 11 12.48 -0.88 -0.42
CA SER A 11 11.22 -0.17 -0.15
C SER A 11 10.32 -0.10 -1.40
N PHE A 12 10.92 0.12 -2.57
CA PHE A 12 10.20 0.21 -3.84
C PHE A 12 9.66 -1.16 -4.30
N PHE A 13 10.42 -2.24 -4.14
CA PHE A 13 9.90 -3.58 -4.42
C PHE A 13 8.73 -3.95 -3.52
N ILE A 14 8.83 -3.63 -2.22
CA ILE A 14 7.72 -3.88 -1.28
C ILE A 14 6.48 -3.06 -1.66
N LEU A 15 6.66 -1.82 -2.16
CA LEU A 15 5.54 -1.02 -2.68
C LEU A 15 4.81 -1.76 -3.81
N ILE A 16 5.57 -2.27 -4.79
CA ILE A 16 5.01 -3.00 -5.94
C ILE A 16 4.23 -4.22 -5.47
N VAL A 17 4.80 -5.00 -4.54
CA VAL A 17 4.11 -6.17 -3.97
C VAL A 17 2.80 -5.75 -3.28
N GLY A 18 2.83 -4.71 -2.45
CA GLY A 18 1.63 -4.17 -1.80
C GLY A 18 0.57 -3.72 -2.80
N LEU A 19 0.97 -3.05 -3.88
CA LEU A 19 0.07 -2.65 -4.97
C LEU A 19 -0.53 -3.83 -5.73
N VAL A 20 0.25 -4.89 -5.96
CA VAL A 20 -0.26 -6.12 -6.60
C VAL A 20 -1.31 -6.77 -5.71
N PHE A 21 -1.06 -6.91 -4.42
CA PHE A 21 -2.05 -7.44 -3.47
C PHE A 21 -3.32 -6.59 -3.44
N LEU A 22 -3.18 -5.26 -3.43
CA LEU A 22 -4.31 -4.35 -3.49
C LEU A 22 -5.10 -4.50 -4.81
N GLY A 23 -4.40 -4.65 -5.93
CA GLY A 23 -5.02 -4.91 -7.23
C GLY A 23 -5.77 -6.24 -7.26
N VAL A 24 -5.17 -7.31 -6.74
CA VAL A 24 -5.82 -8.62 -6.61
C VAL A 24 -7.09 -8.49 -5.77
N TYR A 25 -7.04 -7.81 -4.63
CA TYR A 25 -8.22 -7.54 -3.82
C TYR A 25 -9.31 -6.79 -4.62
N ILE A 26 -8.97 -5.68 -5.28
CA ILE A 26 -9.96 -4.86 -6.01
C ILE A 26 -10.60 -5.59 -7.19
N PHE A 27 -9.81 -6.33 -7.98
CA PHE A 27 -10.30 -6.94 -9.22
C PHE A 27 -10.90 -8.33 -9.03
N THR A 28 -10.52 -9.01 -7.96
CA THR A 28 -10.87 -10.42 -7.77
C THR A 28 -11.77 -10.63 -6.55
N GLY A 29 -11.68 -9.75 -5.55
CA GLY A 29 -12.30 -9.93 -4.24
C GLY A 29 -11.99 -11.32 -3.66
N ASP A 30 -12.97 -11.84 -2.93
CA ASP A 30 -12.91 -13.15 -2.25
C ASP A 30 -12.82 -14.37 -3.20
N SER A 31 -12.84 -14.15 -4.52
CA SER A 31 -12.92 -15.23 -5.51
C SER A 31 -11.63 -16.04 -5.65
N PHE A 32 -10.48 -15.46 -5.31
CA PHE A 32 -9.16 -16.11 -5.46
C PHE A 32 -8.41 -16.31 -4.15
N ILE A 33 -8.46 -15.32 -3.26
CA ILE A 33 -7.82 -15.36 -1.95
C ILE A 33 -8.72 -14.57 -1.00
N ASP A 34 -8.93 -15.11 0.20
CA ASP A 34 -9.76 -14.51 1.25
C ASP A 34 -9.50 -13.00 1.40
N ASP A 35 -10.56 -12.21 1.28
CA ASP A 35 -10.50 -10.74 1.43
C ASP A 35 -9.98 -10.31 2.80
N GLY A 36 -10.27 -11.10 3.83
CA GLY A 36 -9.74 -10.95 5.19
C GLY A 36 -8.22 -11.16 5.29
N ILE A 37 -7.57 -11.66 4.23
CA ILE A 37 -6.13 -11.90 4.17
C ILE A 37 -5.46 -10.95 3.16
N THR A 38 -6.00 -10.84 1.94
CA THR A 38 -5.39 -10.03 0.86
C THR A 38 -5.33 -8.56 1.18
N MET A 39 -6.43 -8.02 1.71
CA MET A 39 -6.58 -6.61 2.05
C MET A 39 -5.59 -6.18 3.14
N PRO A 40 -5.55 -6.81 4.33
CA PRO A 40 -4.59 -6.43 5.37
C PRO A 40 -3.14 -6.70 4.96
N LEU A 41 -2.84 -7.77 4.21
CA LEU A 41 -1.47 -8.00 3.72
C LEU A 41 -1.01 -6.89 2.76
N GLY A 42 -1.85 -6.49 1.81
CA GLY A 42 -1.56 -5.37 0.92
C GLY A 42 -1.26 -4.09 1.70
N PHE A 43 -2.07 -3.79 2.72
CA PHE A 43 -1.85 -2.64 3.59
C PHE A 43 -0.56 -2.73 4.40
N ILE A 44 -0.25 -3.89 4.97
CA ILE A 44 0.99 -4.12 5.72
C ILE A 44 2.20 -3.88 4.82
N PHE A 45 2.21 -4.42 3.61
CA PHE A 45 3.30 -4.18 2.67
C PHE A 45 3.43 -2.70 2.29
N LEU A 46 2.31 -2.01 2.03
CA LEU A 46 2.33 -0.58 1.75
C LEU A 46 2.87 0.25 2.93
N ALA A 47 2.46 -0.05 4.16
CA ALA A 47 2.94 0.61 5.37
C ALA A 47 4.43 0.32 5.60
N LEU A 48 4.86 -0.92 5.42
CA LEU A 48 6.25 -1.34 5.55
C LEU A 48 7.14 -0.61 4.51
N SER A 49 6.67 -0.55 3.25
CA SER A 49 7.33 0.20 2.18
C SER A 49 7.51 1.68 2.55
N PHE A 50 6.46 2.31 3.08
CA PHE A 50 6.51 3.69 3.55
C PHE A 50 7.54 3.88 4.67
N VAL A 51 7.54 3.02 5.69
CA VAL A 51 8.50 3.10 6.81
C VAL A 51 9.94 2.96 6.32
N LEU A 52 10.23 1.99 5.45
CA LEU A 52 11.59 1.83 4.89
C LEU A 52 12.00 3.02 4.01
N SER A 53 11.04 3.60 3.31
CA SER A 53 11.21 4.78 2.48
C SER A 53 11.58 6.01 3.33
N LEU A 54 11.12 6.12 4.58
CA LEU A 54 11.54 7.19 5.51
C LEU A 54 13.05 7.18 5.79
N PHE A 55 13.73 6.03 5.71
CA PHE A 55 15.17 5.89 5.93
C PHE A 55 15.99 6.08 4.65
N SER A 56 15.34 6.12 3.48
CA SER A 56 15.98 6.20 2.16
C SER A 56 15.52 7.41 1.33
N ARG A 57 14.98 8.47 1.96
CA ARG A 57 14.44 9.68 1.28
C ARG A 57 15.39 10.40 0.30
N LYS A 58 16.70 10.18 0.45
CA LYS A 58 17.73 10.74 -0.44
C LYS A 58 17.89 9.94 -1.74
N ASP A 59 17.44 8.68 -1.76
CA ASP A 59 17.43 7.82 -2.94
C ASP A 59 16.16 8.07 -3.77
N LYS A 60 16.27 8.01 -5.11
CA LYS A 60 15.14 8.26 -6.01
C LYS A 60 14.02 7.22 -5.83
N PHE A 61 14.38 5.94 -5.71
CA PHE A 61 13.41 4.85 -5.53
C PHE A 61 12.84 4.86 -4.12
N GLY A 62 13.70 5.10 -3.13
CA GLY A 62 13.30 5.28 -1.73
C GLY A 62 12.42 6.50 -1.48
N ARG A 63 12.20 7.39 -2.47
CA ARG A 63 11.30 8.54 -2.34
C ARG A 63 9.89 8.26 -2.89
N VAL A 64 9.75 7.30 -3.81
CA VAL A 64 8.46 6.98 -4.44
C VAL A 64 7.40 6.56 -3.40
N PRO A 65 7.69 5.64 -2.45
CA PRO A 65 6.69 5.22 -1.47
C PRO A 65 6.21 6.36 -0.56
N LEU A 66 7.04 7.38 -0.26
CA LEU A 66 6.63 8.54 0.53
C LEU A 66 5.47 9.31 -0.10
N PHE A 67 5.39 9.34 -1.42
CA PHE A 67 4.33 10.04 -2.16
C PHE A 67 3.15 9.13 -2.47
N VAL A 68 3.44 7.87 -2.83
CA VAL A 68 2.39 6.92 -3.24
C VAL A 68 1.54 6.49 -2.04
N PHE A 69 2.14 6.25 -0.87
CA PHE A 69 1.41 5.78 0.30
C PHE A 69 0.31 6.76 0.79
N PRO A 70 0.58 8.07 0.97
CA PRO A 70 -0.47 9.03 1.33
C PRO A 70 -1.61 9.08 0.32
N ILE A 71 -1.30 8.98 -0.98
CA ILE A 71 -2.32 8.99 -2.05
C ILE A 71 -3.23 7.76 -1.90
N ILE A 72 -2.66 6.56 -1.73
CA ILE A 72 -3.44 5.33 -1.53
C ILE A 72 -4.26 5.42 -0.24
N ALA A 73 -3.69 5.93 0.83
CA ALA A 73 -4.39 6.10 2.11
C ALA A 73 -5.60 7.05 1.97
N VAL A 74 -5.45 8.16 1.24
CA VAL A 74 -6.56 9.10 0.96
C VAL A 74 -7.63 8.43 0.10
N ILE A 75 -7.24 7.72 -0.97
CA ILE A 75 -8.19 6.97 -1.81
C ILE A 75 -8.98 5.97 -0.96
N TYR A 76 -8.29 5.25 -0.08
CA TYR A 76 -8.90 4.27 0.80
C TYR A 76 -9.88 4.90 1.80
N LEU A 77 -9.50 6.01 2.44
CA LEU A 77 -10.37 6.76 3.35
C LEU A 77 -11.60 7.31 2.63
N LEU A 78 -11.45 7.80 1.40
CA LEU A 78 -12.58 8.26 0.57
C LEU A 78 -13.51 7.09 0.24
N PHE A 79 -12.96 5.94 -0.16
CA PHE A 79 -13.75 4.76 -0.51
C PHE A 79 -14.55 4.26 0.69
N PHE A 80 -13.90 4.15 1.86
CA PHE A 80 -14.56 3.74 3.10
C PHE A 80 -15.59 4.77 3.58
N GLY A 81 -15.26 6.07 3.49
CA GLY A 81 -16.17 7.15 3.86
C GLY A 81 -17.43 7.18 2.99
N ILE A 82 -17.26 7.02 1.68
CA ILE A 82 -18.39 6.93 0.73
C ILE A 82 -19.23 5.70 1.05
N ILE A 83 -18.63 4.51 1.17
CA ILE A 83 -19.39 3.29 1.52
C ILE A 83 -20.13 3.48 2.84
N SER A 84 -19.49 4.00 3.89
CA SER A 84 -20.13 4.21 5.18
C SER A 84 -21.31 5.19 5.12
N LEU A 85 -21.24 6.23 4.28
CA LEU A 85 -22.33 7.19 4.11
C LEU A 85 -23.52 6.59 3.37
N PHE A 86 -23.27 5.79 2.32
CA PHE A 86 -24.34 5.19 1.52
C PHE A 86 -24.90 3.88 2.13
N TRP A 87 -24.08 3.12 2.87
CA TRP A 87 -24.47 1.86 3.48
C TRP A 87 -25.41 2.05 4.68
N ASN A 88 -25.30 3.17 5.40
CA ASN A 88 -26.20 3.50 6.51
C ASN A 88 -27.56 4.03 6.04
N THR A 89 -27.81 4.06 4.73
CA THR A 89 -29.05 4.55 4.09
C THR A 89 -29.91 3.40 3.53
N SER A 90 -29.62 2.14 3.86
CA SER A 90 -30.42 0.96 3.47
C SER A 90 -31.02 0.26 4.68
#